data_AF-A0A0B1SKF6-F1
#
_entry.id   AF-A0A0B1SKF6-F1
#
_cell.length_a   1.000
_cell.length_b   1.000
_cell.length_c   1.000
_cell.angle_alpha   90.00
_cell.angle_beta   90.00
_cell.angle_gamma   90.00
#
_symmetry.space_group_name_H-M   'P 1'
#
loop_
_entity.id
_entity.type
_entity.pdbx_description
1 polymer ?
#
loop_
_entity_poly.entity_id
_entity_poly.type
_entity_poly.pdbx_seq_one_letter_code
_entity_poly.pdbx_strand_id
1 'polypeptide(L)'
;MQAIQISAPLLTSVNLDLEYRGHKTADHDLSPLDGKVTCGIYDDGRPSGAYALNIEPRGVEIVASDYSGIRYAFATLVQIIRLQNSVSNGYSQSYDSGVNGNAEGSNTSGLHESPDLPGMSTEGVIPCLTVRDHPDRPFRAIFQDFSGCRILNTETLLQLATRLSYCKANYLFVNFEVRTTDRYQLPYTNRDLFHMMQVCEELFVTLVPSLDTQSNYIEPNAARDIIEHFLDDFPLSKTAHFGPNLTSILVAHRNVLASIQRRVPKIFLSSHVDEKNAALLSSVPPYVTLCVEGCYPFEADRLLSPRVSLVLKFSTGDDGYLCAAPDSTAKKAMLAARLGEKCNVLGTMVCDLSTGCEAMPPSLSYMSLLSALGVAWNSSCDMKKFSFLQPAIAAHHVLMDGDMTALFEQAATLGRVEHELTKFSCGIWRPPAANSSISEDGEISGFGLNKKMPISVFVEMI
;
A
#
# COMPACT_ATOMS: atom_id res chain seq x y z
N MET A 1 -9.55 9.50 -23.69
CA MET A 1 -9.46 8.28 -24.51
C MET A 1 -8.47 7.29 -23.88
N GLN A 2 -7.19 7.65 -23.70
CA GLN A 2 -6.17 6.78 -23.09
C GLN A 2 -6.60 6.21 -21.72
N ALA A 3 -7.06 7.05 -20.78
CA ALA A 3 -7.51 6.59 -19.45
C ALA A 3 -8.60 5.49 -19.49
N ILE A 4 -9.51 5.56 -20.47
CA ILE A 4 -10.60 4.59 -20.65
C ILE A 4 -10.04 3.29 -21.26
N GLN A 5 -9.17 3.40 -22.27
CA GLN A 5 -8.50 2.24 -22.88
C GLN A 5 -7.60 1.50 -21.89
N ILE A 6 -6.91 2.21 -21.00
CA ILE A 6 -6.04 1.62 -19.97
C ILE A 6 -6.85 0.86 -18.90
N SER A 7 -8.14 1.15 -18.78
CA SER A 7 -9.06 0.38 -17.93
C SER A 7 -9.64 -0.87 -18.63
N ALA A 8 -9.43 -1.06 -19.94
CA ALA A 8 -9.98 -2.21 -20.66
C ALA A 8 -9.52 -3.56 -20.08
N PRO A 9 -8.21 -3.81 -19.82
CA PRO A 9 -7.77 -5.09 -19.24
C PRO A 9 -8.40 -5.37 -17.87
N LEU A 10 -8.61 -4.32 -17.08
CA LEU A 10 -9.28 -4.39 -15.78
C LEU A 10 -10.75 -4.79 -15.93
N LEU A 11 -11.47 -4.20 -16.89
CA LEU A 11 -12.89 -4.49 -17.14
C LEU A 11 -13.11 -5.87 -17.74
N THR A 12 -12.27 -6.28 -18.71
CA THR A 12 -12.33 -7.62 -19.31
C THR A 12 -12.15 -8.72 -18.26
N SER A 13 -11.41 -8.45 -17.17
CA SER A 13 -11.26 -9.41 -16.05
C SER A 13 -12.56 -9.78 -15.33
N VAL A 14 -13.65 -9.05 -15.58
CA VAL A 14 -15.00 -9.33 -15.09
C VAL A 14 -16.01 -9.45 -16.23
N ASN A 15 -15.54 -9.82 -17.43
CA ASN A 15 -16.34 -9.99 -18.64
C ASN A 15 -17.12 -8.73 -19.06
N LEU A 16 -16.57 -7.54 -18.78
CA LEU A 16 -17.08 -6.28 -19.31
C LEU A 16 -16.25 -5.86 -20.52
N ASP A 17 -16.90 -5.79 -21.68
CA ASP A 17 -16.31 -5.25 -22.90
C ASP A 17 -16.50 -3.73 -22.97
N LEU A 18 -15.44 -3.06 -23.41
CA LEU A 18 -15.40 -1.61 -23.47
C LEU A 18 -15.48 -1.13 -24.92
N GLU A 19 -16.59 -0.53 -25.29
CA GLU A 19 -16.76 0.15 -26.58
C GLU A 19 -16.86 1.67 -26.38
N TYR A 20 -15.84 2.41 -26.79
CA TYR A 20 -15.86 3.88 -26.73
C TYR A 20 -16.66 4.46 -27.90
N ARG A 21 -17.78 5.14 -27.62
CA ARG A 21 -18.69 5.72 -28.63
C ARG A 21 -18.63 7.26 -28.77
N GLY A 22 -17.64 7.92 -28.17
CA GLY A 22 -17.46 9.38 -28.29
C GLY A 22 -18.40 10.23 -27.41
N HIS A 23 -18.35 11.55 -27.60
CA HIS A 23 -19.28 12.48 -26.96
C HIS A 23 -20.56 12.61 -27.80
N LYS A 24 -21.69 12.09 -27.29
CA LYS A 24 -23.04 12.21 -27.87
C LYS A 24 -23.11 11.91 -29.38
N THR A 25 -23.16 10.64 -29.75
CA THR A 25 -23.68 10.24 -31.06
C THR A 25 -25.21 10.26 -31.07
N ALA A 26 -25.83 10.48 -32.24
CA ALA A 26 -27.29 10.47 -32.38
C ALA A 26 -27.91 9.08 -32.08
N ASP A 27 -27.11 8.02 -32.13
CA ASP A 27 -27.51 6.63 -31.91
C ASP A 27 -27.35 6.18 -30.44
N HIS A 28 -27.00 7.11 -29.53
CA HIS A 28 -26.68 6.81 -28.13
C HIS A 28 -27.88 6.36 -27.27
N ASP A 29 -29.09 6.67 -27.73
CA ASP A 29 -30.38 6.29 -27.13
C ASP A 29 -31.03 5.09 -27.88
N LEU A 30 -30.46 4.68 -29.01
CA LEU A 30 -30.93 3.57 -29.86
C LEU A 30 -30.05 2.32 -29.76
N SER A 31 -29.01 2.35 -28.93
CA SER A 31 -28.07 1.24 -28.79
C SER A 31 -28.76 0.00 -28.21
N PRO A 32 -28.77 -1.15 -28.92
CA PRO A 32 -29.42 -2.38 -28.48
C PRO A 32 -28.59 -3.20 -27.48
N LEU A 33 -27.45 -2.69 -27.01
CA LEU A 33 -26.56 -3.39 -26.08
C LEU A 33 -27.12 -3.36 -24.65
N ASP A 34 -27.14 -4.53 -24.00
CA ASP A 34 -27.49 -4.67 -22.58
C ASP A 34 -26.44 -3.97 -21.71
N GLY A 35 -26.88 -2.98 -20.91
CA GLY A 35 -26.04 -2.26 -19.96
C GLY A 35 -25.20 -1.13 -20.58
N LYS A 36 -25.48 0.11 -20.19
CA LYS A 36 -24.75 1.31 -20.64
C LYS A 36 -23.80 1.79 -19.55
N VAL A 37 -22.48 1.85 -19.79
CA VAL A 37 -21.56 2.58 -18.91
C VAL A 37 -21.28 3.96 -19.48
N THR A 38 -21.75 5.01 -18.82
CA THR A 38 -21.46 6.40 -19.18
C THR A 38 -20.44 6.96 -18.21
N CYS A 39 -19.36 7.58 -18.71
CA CYS A 39 -18.38 8.21 -17.84
C CYS A 39 -18.04 9.64 -18.30
N GLY A 40 -17.78 10.53 -17.34
CA GLY A 40 -17.44 11.93 -17.61
C GLY A 40 -16.55 12.53 -16.53
N ILE A 41 -15.68 13.45 -16.95
CA ILE A 41 -14.85 14.24 -16.05
C ILE A 41 -15.47 15.62 -15.95
N TYR A 42 -15.69 16.08 -14.72
CA TYR A 42 -16.27 17.38 -14.42
C TYR A 42 -15.40 18.07 -13.39
N ASP A 43 -15.03 19.31 -13.64
CA ASP A 43 -14.39 20.16 -12.64
C ASP A 43 -15.45 20.63 -11.64
N ASP A 44 -15.60 19.87 -10.56
CA ASP A 44 -16.62 20.07 -9.53
C ASP A 44 -16.03 20.42 -8.16
N GLY A 45 -14.74 20.76 -8.11
CA GLY A 45 -14.02 21.16 -6.90
C GLY A 45 -13.68 20.01 -5.94
N ARG A 46 -14.03 18.75 -6.27
CA ARG A 46 -13.60 17.58 -5.49
C ARG A 46 -12.10 17.32 -5.65
N PRO A 47 -11.43 16.70 -4.65
CA PRO A 47 -10.00 16.40 -4.75
C PRO A 47 -9.69 15.43 -5.90
N SER A 48 -8.49 15.52 -6.45
CA SER A 48 -7.99 14.56 -7.45
C SER A 48 -8.17 13.10 -7.00
N GLY A 49 -8.66 12.25 -7.89
CA GLY A 49 -9.02 10.87 -7.59
C GLY A 49 -10.45 10.68 -7.10
N ALA A 50 -11.22 11.74 -6.84
CA ALA A 50 -12.62 11.61 -6.43
C ALA A 50 -13.52 11.13 -7.56
N TYR A 51 -14.53 10.33 -7.22
CA TYR A 51 -15.52 9.86 -8.18
C TYR A 51 -16.90 9.61 -7.54
N ALA A 52 -17.90 9.55 -8.40
CA ALA A 52 -19.22 9.02 -8.11
C ALA A 52 -19.53 7.91 -9.12
N LEU A 53 -20.05 6.78 -8.63
CA LEU A 53 -20.44 5.61 -9.40
C LEU A 53 -21.90 5.32 -9.06
N ASN A 54 -22.79 5.43 -10.04
CA ASN A 54 -24.21 5.05 -9.92
C ASN A 54 -24.45 3.79 -10.74
N ILE A 55 -25.01 2.76 -10.13
CA ILE A 55 -25.47 1.55 -10.80
C ILE A 55 -26.99 1.54 -10.72
N GLU A 56 -27.65 1.54 -11.87
CA GLU A 56 -29.10 1.54 -12.02
C GLU A 56 -29.51 0.47 -13.04
N PRO A 57 -30.80 0.08 -13.13
CA PRO A 57 -31.23 -0.95 -14.08
C PRO A 57 -31.00 -0.55 -15.54
N ARG A 58 -30.96 0.76 -15.82
CA ARG A 58 -30.69 1.33 -17.15
C ARG A 58 -29.20 1.43 -17.50
N GLY A 59 -28.30 1.16 -16.55
CA GLY A 59 -26.86 1.24 -16.76
C GLY A 59 -26.07 1.82 -15.58
N VAL A 60 -24.78 1.99 -15.82
CA VAL A 60 -23.80 2.55 -14.89
C VAL A 60 -23.40 3.95 -15.32
N GLU A 61 -23.33 4.88 -14.37
CA GLU A 61 -22.82 6.23 -14.59
C GLU A 61 -21.62 6.49 -13.68
N ILE A 62 -20.55 7.04 -14.25
CA ILE A 62 -19.31 7.41 -13.56
C ILE A 62 -19.03 8.89 -13.76
N VAL A 63 -18.87 9.64 -12.67
CA VAL A 63 -18.52 11.07 -12.70
C VAL A 63 -17.30 11.29 -11.80
N ALA A 64 -16.20 11.76 -12.38
CA ALA A 64 -14.96 11.99 -11.65
C ALA A 64 -14.43 13.43 -11.79
N SER A 65 -13.57 13.83 -10.86
CA SER A 65 -12.86 15.12 -10.90
C SER A 65 -11.73 15.15 -11.93
N ASP A 66 -11.15 13.99 -12.25
CA ASP A 66 -10.00 13.84 -13.14
C ASP A 66 -9.93 12.40 -13.71
N TYR A 67 -8.91 12.15 -14.54
CA TYR A 67 -8.70 10.82 -15.13
C TYR A 67 -8.36 9.75 -14.08
N SER A 68 -7.70 10.11 -12.99
CA SER A 68 -7.40 9.17 -11.90
C SER A 68 -8.69 8.70 -11.20
N GLY A 69 -9.64 9.62 -10.97
CA GLY A 69 -10.95 9.29 -10.42
C GLY A 69 -11.77 8.36 -11.32
N ILE A 70 -11.72 8.52 -12.65
CA ILE A 70 -12.35 7.58 -13.59
C ILE A 70 -11.77 6.16 -13.40
N ARG A 71 -10.45 6.05 -13.31
CA ARG A 71 -9.78 4.76 -13.10
C ARG A 71 -10.16 4.12 -11.76
N TYR A 72 -10.21 4.92 -10.68
CA TYR A 72 -10.61 4.43 -9.36
C TYR A 72 -12.08 4.02 -9.30
N ALA A 73 -12.95 4.71 -10.04
CA ALA A 73 -14.35 4.32 -10.19
C ALA A 73 -14.48 2.95 -10.89
N PHE A 74 -13.73 2.73 -11.97
CA PHE A 74 -13.69 1.42 -12.64
C PHE A 74 -13.13 0.32 -11.73
N ALA A 75 -12.07 0.59 -10.97
CA ALA A 75 -11.55 -0.36 -9.99
C ALA A 75 -12.63 -0.76 -8.97
N THR A 76 -13.40 0.20 -8.49
CA THR A 76 -14.51 -0.03 -7.55
C THR A 76 -15.65 -0.81 -8.18
N LEU A 77 -16.02 -0.50 -9.42
CA LEU A 77 -17.02 -1.26 -10.17
C LEU A 77 -16.60 -2.73 -10.33
N VAL A 78 -15.35 -2.97 -10.73
CA VAL A 78 -14.79 -4.33 -10.86
C VAL A 78 -14.79 -5.05 -9.51
N GLN A 79 -14.44 -4.37 -8.41
CA GLN A 79 -14.49 -4.95 -7.07
C GLN A 79 -15.91 -5.37 -6.69
N ILE A 80 -16.92 -4.52 -6.95
CA ILE A 80 -18.34 -4.83 -6.70
C ILE A 80 -18.78 -6.06 -7.49
N ILE A 81 -18.49 -6.12 -8.78
CA ILE A 81 -18.88 -7.25 -9.65
C ILE A 81 -18.27 -8.57 -9.15
N ARG A 82 -17.00 -8.54 -8.75
CA ARG A 82 -16.31 -9.74 -8.23
C ARG A 82 -16.93 -10.25 -6.96
N LEU A 83 -17.22 -9.35 -6.01
CA LEU A 83 -17.85 -9.73 -4.75
C LEU A 83 -19.21 -10.38 -4.97
N GLN A 84 -20.00 -9.88 -5.93
CA GLN A 84 -21.28 -10.50 -6.31
C GLN A 84 -21.08 -11.90 -6.91
N ASN A 85 -20.16 -12.05 -7.88
CA ASN A 85 -19.90 -13.34 -8.52
C ASN A 85 -19.38 -14.40 -7.53
N SER A 86 -18.52 -14.01 -6.58
CA SER A 86 -18.02 -14.91 -5.54
C SER A 86 -19.15 -15.43 -4.64
N VAL A 87 -20.12 -14.57 -4.29
CA VAL A 87 -21.28 -14.97 -3.49
C VAL A 87 -22.19 -15.94 -4.27
N SER A 88 -22.41 -15.68 -5.57
CA SER A 88 -23.18 -16.59 -6.43
C SER A 88 -22.53 -17.98 -6.57
N ASN A 89 -21.19 -18.04 -6.65
CA ASN A 89 -20.46 -19.30 -6.77
C ASN A 89 -20.30 -20.05 -5.44
N GLY A 90 -20.25 -19.33 -4.30
CA GLY A 90 -20.11 -19.92 -2.96
C GLY A 90 -21.28 -20.79 -2.52
N TYR A 91 -22.47 -20.62 -3.09
CA TYR A 91 -23.63 -21.49 -2.84
C TYR A 91 -23.61 -22.81 -3.62
N SER A 92 -22.69 -22.99 -4.58
CA SER A 92 -22.60 -24.21 -5.41
C SER A 92 -21.58 -25.23 -4.92
N GLN A 93 -20.87 -24.96 -3.82
CA GLN A 93 -19.98 -25.92 -3.15
C GLN A 93 -20.47 -26.26 -1.74
N SER A 94 -21.68 -26.82 -1.66
CA SER A 94 -22.01 -27.71 -0.55
C SER A 94 -21.17 -28.98 -0.72
N TYR A 95 -20.28 -29.24 0.23
CA TYR A 95 -19.46 -30.44 0.38
C TYR A 95 -20.14 -31.73 -0.11
N ASP A 96 -19.75 -32.22 -1.29
CA ASP A 96 -19.88 -33.64 -1.62
C ASP A 96 -18.55 -34.32 -1.28
N SER A 97 -18.30 -34.46 0.02
CA SER A 97 -17.28 -35.37 0.50
C SER A 97 -17.80 -36.80 0.36
N GLY A 98 -17.59 -37.39 -0.80
CA GLY A 98 -17.76 -38.81 -1.05
C GLY A 98 -16.79 -39.63 -0.20
N VAL A 99 -17.23 -40.03 0.98
CA VAL A 99 -16.61 -41.10 1.78
C VAL A 99 -17.65 -42.20 1.97
N ASN A 100 -17.52 -43.26 1.17
CA ASN A 100 -18.23 -44.51 1.39
C ASN A 100 -17.65 -45.23 2.62
N GLY A 101 -18.51 -45.62 3.57
CA GLY A 101 -18.30 -46.82 4.39
C GLY A 101 -18.49 -46.70 5.90
N ASN A 102 -19.74 -46.90 6.34
CA ASN A 102 -20.18 -47.50 7.61
C ASN A 102 -19.84 -46.83 8.96
N ALA A 103 -20.85 -46.22 9.58
CA ALA A 103 -21.26 -46.54 10.96
C ALA A 103 -22.64 -45.92 11.26
N GLU A 104 -23.52 -46.73 11.86
CA GLU A 104 -24.83 -46.33 12.37
C GLU A 104 -24.71 -45.34 13.54
N GLY A 105 -25.63 -44.36 13.62
CA GLY A 105 -25.99 -43.74 14.90
C GLY A 105 -26.30 -42.25 14.90
N SER A 106 -27.57 -41.94 15.19
CA SER A 106 -28.03 -40.81 16.01
C SER A 106 -28.10 -39.40 15.40
N ASN A 107 -29.34 -39.00 15.07
CA ASN A 107 -29.83 -37.62 14.94
C ASN A 107 -29.40 -36.71 16.09
N THR A 108 -28.74 -35.58 15.79
CA THR A 108 -28.98 -34.30 16.48
C THR A 108 -28.68 -33.13 15.54
N SER A 109 -29.71 -32.36 15.23
CA SER A 109 -29.69 -31.13 14.43
C SER A 109 -29.12 -29.97 15.26
N GLY A 110 -27.90 -29.54 14.96
CA GLY A 110 -27.32 -28.29 15.45
C GLY A 110 -27.24 -27.27 14.30
N LEU A 111 -28.12 -26.27 14.33
CA LEU A 111 -28.07 -25.10 13.47
C LEU A 111 -26.78 -24.33 13.77
N HIS A 112 -25.84 -24.34 12.83
CA HIS A 112 -24.72 -23.40 12.79
C HIS A 112 -25.08 -22.30 11.79
N GLU A 113 -25.66 -21.21 12.28
CA GLU A 113 -25.85 -19.99 11.48
C GLU A 113 -24.48 -19.38 11.20
N SER A 114 -24.07 -19.39 9.93
CA SER A 114 -23.05 -18.48 9.41
C SER A 114 -23.57 -17.05 9.46
N PRO A 115 -22.73 -16.04 9.76
CA PRO A 115 -23.19 -14.66 9.81
C PRO A 115 -23.49 -14.17 8.39
N ASP A 116 -24.76 -14.19 8.00
CA ASP A 116 -25.25 -13.56 6.78
C ASP A 116 -24.95 -12.06 6.82
N LEU A 117 -24.19 -11.59 5.83
CA LEU A 117 -23.98 -10.16 5.58
C LEU A 117 -25.32 -9.55 5.12
N PRO A 118 -25.88 -8.55 5.82
CA PRO A 118 -27.20 -8.03 5.49
C PRO A 118 -27.19 -7.24 4.17
N GLY A 119 -28.04 -7.65 3.22
CA GLY A 119 -28.44 -6.82 2.06
C GLY A 119 -28.08 -7.32 0.65
N MET A 120 -27.62 -8.57 0.47
CA MET A 120 -27.25 -9.09 -0.86
C MET A 120 -28.35 -9.98 -1.47
N SER A 121 -28.83 -9.62 -2.66
CA SER A 121 -29.79 -10.42 -3.43
C SER A 121 -29.14 -11.69 -3.97
N THR A 122 -29.86 -12.81 -3.89
CA THR A 122 -29.42 -14.16 -4.32
C THR A 122 -29.50 -14.39 -5.84
N GLU A 123 -30.08 -13.45 -6.57
CA GLU A 123 -30.00 -13.41 -8.03
C GLU A 123 -28.75 -12.61 -8.37
N GLY A 124 -27.88 -13.09 -9.27
CA GLY A 124 -26.59 -12.46 -9.67
C GLY A 124 -26.71 -11.09 -10.36
N VAL A 125 -27.70 -10.30 -9.97
CA VAL A 125 -27.97 -8.92 -10.36
C VAL A 125 -27.32 -8.02 -9.32
N ILE A 126 -26.45 -7.12 -9.79
CA ILE A 126 -25.84 -6.10 -8.93
C ILE A 126 -26.96 -5.15 -8.46
N PRO A 127 -27.14 -4.94 -7.14
CA PRO A 127 -28.18 -4.06 -6.65
C PRO A 127 -27.94 -2.63 -7.14
N CYS A 128 -29.02 -1.87 -7.30
CA CYS A 128 -28.90 -0.45 -7.59
C CYS A 128 -28.19 0.24 -6.42
N LEU A 129 -27.09 0.92 -6.72
CA LEU A 129 -26.25 1.52 -5.69
C LEU A 129 -25.56 2.78 -6.20
N THR A 130 -25.31 3.70 -5.27
CA THR A 130 -24.49 4.88 -5.52
C THR A 130 -23.31 4.88 -4.57
N VAL A 131 -22.10 4.88 -5.13
CA VAL A 131 -20.86 5.13 -4.39
C VAL A 131 -20.39 6.54 -4.68
N ARG A 132 -20.15 7.33 -3.65
CA ARG A 132 -19.43 8.62 -3.74
C ARG A 132 -18.21 8.51 -2.86
N ASP A 133 -17.04 8.66 -3.46
CA ASP A 133 -15.81 8.30 -2.78
C ASP A 133 -14.67 9.22 -3.20
N HIS A 134 -13.75 9.46 -2.27
CA HIS A 134 -12.58 10.29 -2.47
C HIS A 134 -11.48 9.90 -1.47
N PRO A 135 -10.20 10.14 -1.79
CA PRO A 135 -9.14 9.86 -0.84
C PRO A 135 -9.15 10.87 0.32
N ASP A 136 -9.00 10.39 1.55
CA ASP A 136 -8.69 11.24 2.71
C ASP A 136 -7.27 11.82 2.62
N ARG A 137 -6.35 11.11 1.96
CA ARG A 137 -4.96 11.54 1.77
C ARG A 137 -4.56 11.57 0.30
N PRO A 138 -3.99 12.69 -0.19
CA PRO A 138 -3.55 12.79 -1.58
C PRO A 138 -2.32 11.93 -1.90
N PHE A 139 -1.55 11.49 -0.90
CA PHE A 139 -0.33 10.72 -1.09
C PHE A 139 -0.47 9.29 -0.53
N ARG A 140 -0.41 8.29 -1.42
CA ARG A 140 -0.59 6.87 -1.11
C ARG A 140 0.51 6.08 -1.82
N ALA A 141 1.64 5.94 -1.13
CA ALA A 141 2.87 5.42 -1.72
C ALA A 141 3.25 4.03 -1.23
N ILE A 142 3.95 3.33 -2.11
CA ILE A 142 4.54 2.04 -1.86
C ILE A 142 6.02 2.17 -2.18
N PHE A 143 6.87 1.61 -1.34
CA PHE A 143 8.31 1.71 -1.45
C PHE A 143 8.91 0.31 -1.51
N GLN A 144 9.58 0.02 -2.61
CA GLN A 144 10.27 -1.22 -2.87
C GLN A 144 11.77 -0.98 -2.71
N ASP A 145 12.37 -1.69 -1.77
CA ASP A 145 13.77 -1.51 -1.42
C ASP A 145 14.66 -2.57 -2.08
N PHE A 146 15.56 -2.15 -2.97
CA PHE A 146 16.53 -2.99 -3.65
C PHE A 146 17.96 -2.79 -3.12
N SER A 147 18.10 -2.25 -1.91
CA SER A 147 19.41 -2.08 -1.27
C SER A 147 20.06 -3.40 -0.83
N GLY A 148 19.29 -4.48 -0.60
CA GLY A 148 19.83 -5.80 -0.28
C GLY A 148 19.82 -6.79 -1.45
N CYS A 149 19.49 -8.06 -1.18
CA CYS A 149 19.70 -9.14 -2.15
C CYS A 149 18.49 -9.40 -3.07
N ARG A 150 17.33 -8.79 -2.82
CA ARG A 150 16.11 -8.94 -3.63
C ARG A 150 15.95 -7.75 -4.55
N ILE A 151 16.17 -8.02 -5.83
CA ILE A 151 15.85 -7.10 -6.92
C ILE A 151 14.73 -7.74 -7.74
N LEU A 152 13.56 -7.10 -7.78
CA LEU A 152 12.45 -7.60 -8.59
C LEU A 152 12.78 -7.42 -10.07
N ASN A 153 12.41 -8.38 -10.92
CA ASN A 153 12.49 -8.12 -12.36
C ASN A 153 11.41 -7.11 -12.80
N THR A 154 11.60 -6.52 -13.99
CA THR A 154 10.69 -5.51 -14.57
C THR A 154 9.24 -5.98 -14.58
N GLU A 155 8.99 -7.24 -14.96
CA GLU A 155 7.64 -7.80 -15.02
C GLU A 155 6.97 -7.83 -13.64
N THR A 156 7.67 -8.32 -12.62
CA THR A 156 7.15 -8.43 -11.25
C THR A 156 6.84 -7.05 -10.67
N LEU A 157 7.71 -6.06 -10.93
CA LEU A 157 7.51 -4.70 -10.45
C LEU A 157 6.32 -4.02 -11.15
N LEU A 158 6.11 -4.25 -12.45
CA LEU A 158 4.95 -3.75 -13.19
C LEU A 158 3.65 -4.45 -12.80
N GLN A 159 3.69 -5.75 -12.53
CA GLN A 159 2.55 -6.48 -11.96
C GLN A 159 2.19 -5.90 -10.58
N LEU A 160 3.19 -5.64 -9.73
CA LEU A 160 2.99 -5.00 -8.43
C LEU A 160 2.34 -3.62 -8.57
N ALA A 161 2.88 -2.76 -9.45
CA ALA A 161 2.32 -1.44 -9.74
C ALA A 161 0.87 -1.53 -10.22
N THR A 162 0.57 -2.47 -11.11
CA THR A 162 -0.77 -2.69 -11.66
C THR A 162 -1.76 -3.09 -10.55
N ARG A 163 -1.43 -4.12 -9.77
CA ARG A 163 -2.28 -4.64 -8.68
C ARG A 163 -2.57 -3.56 -7.64
N LEU A 164 -1.55 -2.80 -7.25
CA LEU A 164 -1.72 -1.78 -6.22
C LEU A 164 -2.33 -0.48 -6.76
N SER A 165 -2.25 -0.22 -8.06
CA SER A 165 -3.05 0.83 -8.72
C SER A 165 -4.55 0.53 -8.63
N TYR A 166 -4.96 -0.74 -8.68
CA TYR A 166 -6.36 -1.14 -8.45
C TYR A 166 -6.78 -0.91 -6.99
N CYS A 167 -5.82 -1.00 -6.07
CA CYS A 167 -5.98 -0.59 -4.68
C CYS A 167 -5.77 0.93 -4.47
N LYS A 168 -5.82 1.71 -5.55
CA LYS A 168 -5.78 3.18 -5.58
C LYS A 168 -4.48 3.80 -5.06
N ALA A 169 -3.37 3.07 -5.07
CA ALA A 169 -2.04 3.63 -4.89
C ALA A 169 -1.72 4.65 -6.01
N ASN A 170 -0.93 5.68 -5.71
CA ASN A 170 -0.57 6.70 -6.69
C ASN A 170 0.92 7.06 -6.74
N TYR A 171 1.75 6.45 -5.89
CA TYR A 171 3.21 6.54 -5.99
C TYR A 171 3.85 5.16 -5.78
N LEU A 172 4.88 4.87 -6.57
CA LEU A 172 5.75 3.71 -6.42
C LEU A 172 7.20 4.18 -6.35
N PHE A 173 7.82 4.02 -5.20
CA PHE A 173 9.23 4.31 -4.97
C PHE A 173 10.04 3.05 -5.22
N VAL A 174 11.12 3.17 -5.97
CA VAL A 174 12.05 2.07 -6.24
C VAL A 174 13.42 2.52 -5.79
N ASN A 175 13.88 1.95 -4.67
CA ASN A 175 15.11 2.36 -4.02
C ASN A 175 16.30 1.53 -4.46
N PHE A 176 17.31 2.22 -4.95
CA PHE A 176 18.61 1.67 -5.28
C PHE A 176 19.63 2.15 -4.25
N GLU A 177 20.57 1.27 -3.92
CA GLU A 177 21.73 1.63 -3.12
C GLU A 177 22.98 1.52 -3.99
N VAL A 178 23.81 2.56 -3.97
CA VAL A 178 25.10 2.57 -4.67
C VAL A 178 26.25 2.56 -3.67
N ARG A 179 27.24 1.70 -3.91
CA ARG A 179 28.50 1.73 -3.18
C ARG A 179 29.42 2.78 -3.79
N THR A 180 30.04 3.58 -2.94
CA THR A 180 30.90 4.70 -3.36
C THR A 180 32.21 4.27 -3.98
N THR A 181 32.63 3.02 -3.74
CA THR A 181 33.84 2.42 -4.29
C THR A 181 33.62 1.77 -5.65
N ASP A 182 32.36 1.48 -5.98
CA ASP A 182 32.02 0.68 -7.14
C ASP A 182 31.75 1.58 -8.34
N ARG A 183 31.83 0.98 -9.53
CA ARG A 183 31.35 1.66 -10.73
C ARG A 183 29.83 1.77 -10.65
N TYR A 184 29.31 2.98 -10.78
CA TYR A 184 27.88 3.23 -10.86
C TYR A 184 27.23 2.37 -11.96
N GLN A 185 26.23 1.59 -11.58
CA GLN A 185 25.41 0.80 -12.49
C GLN A 185 24.09 0.41 -11.79
N LEU A 186 22.97 0.54 -12.50
CA LEU A 186 21.67 0.03 -12.07
C LEU A 186 21.44 -1.40 -12.56
N PRO A 187 20.59 -2.19 -11.87
CA PRO A 187 20.25 -3.55 -12.28
C PRO A 187 19.31 -3.63 -13.49
N TYR A 188 18.87 -2.48 -14.01
CA TYR A 188 17.96 -2.36 -15.15
C TYR A 188 18.63 -1.65 -16.31
N THR A 189 18.21 -1.96 -17.54
CA THR A 189 18.62 -1.18 -18.70
C THR A 189 17.79 0.11 -18.81
N ASN A 190 18.31 1.13 -19.50
CA ASN A 190 17.56 2.36 -19.75
C ASN A 190 16.23 2.12 -20.48
N ARG A 191 16.17 1.07 -21.31
CA ARG A 191 14.92 0.66 -21.97
C ARG A 191 13.90 0.15 -20.95
N ASP A 192 14.35 -0.65 -19.98
CA ASP A 192 13.47 -1.17 -18.92
C ASP A 192 12.97 -0.03 -18.03
N LEU A 193 13.86 0.87 -17.61
CA LEU A 193 13.51 2.04 -16.80
C LEU A 193 12.50 2.95 -17.52
N PHE A 194 12.73 3.23 -18.81
CA PHE A 194 11.80 4.01 -19.64
C PHE A 194 10.43 3.33 -19.76
N HIS A 195 10.41 2.03 -20.04
CA HIS A 195 9.16 1.27 -20.12
C HIS A 195 8.40 1.28 -18.79
N MET A 196 9.11 1.13 -17.66
CA MET A 196 8.50 1.19 -16.33
C MET A 196 7.88 2.55 -16.02
N MET A 197 8.57 3.64 -16.35
CA MET A 197 8.03 4.99 -16.19
C MET A 197 6.73 5.17 -16.99
N GLN A 198 6.73 4.77 -18.26
CA GLN A 198 5.57 4.92 -19.13
C GLN A 198 4.36 4.13 -18.62
N VAL A 199 4.55 2.84 -18.26
CA VAL A 199 3.47 2.01 -17.74
C VAL A 199 2.93 2.57 -16.42
N CYS A 200 3.79 3.04 -15.50
CA CYS A 200 3.34 3.67 -14.27
C CYS A 200 2.51 4.94 -14.53
N GLU A 201 2.93 5.78 -15.48
CA GLU A 201 2.19 6.97 -15.88
C GLU A 201 0.79 6.63 -16.43
N GLU A 202 0.69 5.59 -17.27
CA GLU A 202 -0.58 5.05 -17.77
C GLU A 202 -1.48 4.54 -16.63
N LEU A 203 -0.90 3.94 -15.59
CA LEU A 203 -1.63 3.47 -14.40
C LEU A 203 -2.03 4.62 -13.43
N PHE A 204 -1.67 5.87 -13.72
CA PHE A 204 -1.78 7.01 -12.80
C PHE A 204 -0.99 6.82 -11.50
N VAL A 205 0.12 6.09 -11.57
CA VAL A 205 1.08 5.88 -10.49
C VAL A 205 2.36 6.63 -10.83
N THR A 206 2.80 7.54 -9.97
CA THR A 206 4.09 8.21 -10.16
C THR A 206 5.22 7.26 -9.75
N LEU A 207 6.04 6.83 -10.72
CA LEU A 207 7.28 6.13 -10.41
C LEU A 207 8.31 7.13 -9.89
N VAL A 208 8.76 6.93 -8.64
CA VAL A 208 9.75 7.78 -7.99
C VAL A 208 11.08 7.03 -7.93
N PRO A 209 12.08 7.40 -8.75
CA PRO A 209 13.43 6.86 -8.61
C PRO A 209 13.99 7.29 -7.25
N SER A 210 14.41 6.30 -6.47
CA SER A 210 14.96 6.49 -5.14
C SER A 210 16.41 6.02 -5.10
N LEU A 211 17.28 6.84 -4.51
CA LEU A 211 18.70 6.53 -4.38
C LEU A 211 19.15 6.77 -2.94
N ASP A 212 19.97 5.86 -2.43
CA ASP A 212 20.86 6.18 -1.32
C ASP A 212 22.25 5.61 -1.54
N THR A 213 23.17 5.99 -0.66
CA THR A 213 24.52 5.45 -0.60
C THR A 213 24.70 4.61 0.64
N GLN A 214 25.61 3.64 0.62
CA GLN A 214 25.95 2.80 1.80
C GLN A 214 26.51 3.60 2.98
N SER A 215 26.99 4.81 2.72
CA SER A 215 27.60 5.67 3.72
C SER A 215 27.26 7.12 3.46
N ASN A 216 27.20 7.91 4.54
CA ASN A 216 27.14 9.36 4.51
C ASN A 216 28.53 10.02 4.50
N TYR A 217 29.63 9.26 4.60
CA TYR A 217 31.01 9.76 4.53
C TYR A 217 31.45 9.97 3.08
N ILE A 218 30.74 10.84 2.36
CA ILE A 218 31.01 11.17 0.96
C ILE A 218 31.15 12.68 0.85
N GLU A 219 32.14 13.13 0.06
CA GLU A 219 32.27 14.56 -0.22
C GLU A 219 31.04 15.08 -0.98
N PRO A 220 30.54 16.30 -0.68
CA PRO A 220 29.32 16.82 -1.29
C PRO A 220 29.34 16.87 -2.83
N ASN A 221 30.51 17.11 -3.42
CA ASN A 221 30.66 17.12 -4.88
C ASN A 221 30.59 15.70 -5.46
N ALA A 222 31.21 14.72 -4.82
CA ALA A 222 31.09 13.32 -5.24
C ALA A 222 29.64 12.81 -5.10
N ALA A 223 28.95 13.18 -4.01
CA ALA A 223 27.53 12.87 -3.84
C ALA A 223 26.68 13.51 -4.96
N ARG A 224 26.97 14.76 -5.32
CA ARG A 224 26.32 15.42 -6.47
C ARG A 224 26.55 14.64 -7.76
N ASP A 225 27.79 14.27 -8.04
CA ASP A 225 28.12 13.55 -9.28
C ASP A 225 27.37 12.22 -9.35
N ILE A 226 27.32 11.45 -8.26
CA ILE A 226 26.55 10.20 -8.18
C ILE A 226 25.06 10.46 -8.47
N ILE A 227 24.47 11.51 -7.87
CA ILE A 227 23.08 11.87 -8.08
C ILE A 227 22.83 12.29 -9.54
N GLU A 228 23.72 13.07 -10.15
CA GLU A 228 23.56 13.50 -11.56
C GLU A 228 23.61 12.30 -12.51
N HIS A 229 24.55 11.36 -12.32
CA HIS A 229 24.59 10.12 -13.10
C HIS A 229 23.30 9.29 -12.90
N PHE A 230 22.80 9.22 -11.67
CA PHE A 230 21.54 8.55 -11.39
C PHE A 230 20.35 9.19 -12.11
N LEU A 231 20.26 10.52 -12.11
CA LEU A 231 19.19 11.23 -12.79
C LEU A 231 19.30 11.15 -14.32
N ASP A 232 20.48 10.85 -14.88
CA ASP A 232 20.65 10.60 -16.32
C ASP A 232 19.94 9.33 -16.79
N ASP A 233 19.78 8.34 -15.91
CA ASP A 233 18.99 7.13 -16.20
C ASP A 233 17.47 7.39 -16.15
N PHE A 234 17.04 8.52 -15.56
CA PHE A 234 15.63 8.93 -15.41
C PHE A 234 15.35 10.33 -15.99
N PRO A 235 15.61 10.57 -17.30
CA PRO A 235 15.59 11.91 -17.88
C PRO A 235 14.19 12.57 -17.90
N LEU A 236 13.12 11.76 -17.82
CA LEU A 236 11.74 12.25 -17.81
C LEU A 236 11.16 12.42 -16.40
N SER A 237 11.88 11.95 -15.36
CA SER A 237 11.35 12.01 -14.01
C SER A 237 11.29 13.45 -13.51
N LYS A 238 10.14 13.83 -12.97
CA LYS A 238 9.93 15.14 -12.32
C LYS A 238 10.10 15.06 -10.80
N THR A 239 10.35 13.86 -10.29
CA THR A 239 10.44 13.59 -8.86
C THR A 239 11.61 12.67 -8.56
N ALA A 240 12.32 12.89 -7.47
CA ALA A 240 13.33 11.96 -6.99
C ALA A 240 13.25 11.82 -5.47
N HIS A 241 13.67 10.68 -4.97
CA HIS A 241 13.83 10.44 -3.55
C HIS A 241 15.28 10.15 -3.20
N PHE A 242 15.71 10.69 -2.06
CA PHE A 242 17.04 10.41 -1.52
C PHE A 242 16.91 9.82 -0.11
N GLY A 243 17.62 8.72 0.12
CA GLY A 243 17.65 8.06 1.42
C GLY A 243 18.37 8.88 2.50
N PRO A 244 18.43 8.37 3.74
CA PRO A 244 19.00 9.09 4.88
C PRO A 244 20.44 9.56 4.69
N ASN A 245 21.30 8.77 4.04
CA ASN A 245 22.71 9.13 3.92
C ASN A 245 22.89 10.33 2.98
N LEU A 246 22.31 10.27 1.78
CA LEU A 246 22.30 11.41 0.86
C LEU A 246 21.52 12.61 1.43
N THR A 247 20.41 12.38 2.12
CA THR A 247 19.61 13.44 2.76
C THR A 247 20.45 14.27 3.72
N SER A 248 21.29 13.63 4.54
CA SER A 248 22.16 14.34 5.49
C SER A 248 23.09 15.33 4.78
N ILE A 249 23.64 14.95 3.63
CA ILE A 249 24.51 15.78 2.80
C ILE A 249 23.72 16.92 2.14
N LEU A 250 22.58 16.60 1.53
CA LEU A 250 21.73 17.54 0.78
C LEU A 250 21.13 18.62 1.68
N VAL A 251 20.75 18.26 2.90
CA VAL A 251 20.21 19.20 3.88
C VAL A 251 21.31 20.15 4.37
N ALA A 252 22.52 19.65 4.59
CA ALA A 252 23.67 20.47 4.98
C ALA A 252 24.19 21.39 3.85
N HIS A 253 24.08 20.95 2.59
CA HIS A 253 24.65 21.65 1.42
C HIS A 253 23.56 22.12 0.45
N ARG A 254 22.89 23.23 0.78
CA ARG A 254 21.77 23.80 0.00
C ARG A 254 22.09 24.06 -1.47
N ASN A 255 23.34 24.38 -1.81
CA ASN A 255 23.75 24.60 -3.20
C ASN A 255 23.67 23.32 -4.04
N VAL A 256 24.00 22.17 -3.46
CA VAL A 256 23.90 20.86 -4.14
C VAL A 256 22.42 20.52 -4.36
N LEU A 257 21.60 20.66 -3.31
CA LEU A 257 20.15 20.45 -3.40
C LEU A 257 19.49 21.37 -4.44
N ALA A 258 19.90 22.64 -4.51
CA ALA A 258 19.39 23.59 -5.50
C ALA A 258 19.83 23.23 -6.94
N SER A 259 21.01 22.64 -7.13
CA SER A 259 21.42 22.13 -8.44
C SER A 259 20.51 21.00 -8.91
N ILE A 260 20.24 20.03 -8.03
CA ILE A 260 19.38 18.88 -8.32
C ILE A 260 17.95 19.31 -8.63
N GLN A 261 17.42 20.30 -7.91
CA GLN A 261 16.08 20.83 -8.12
C GLN A 261 15.83 21.36 -9.54
N ARG A 262 16.88 21.83 -10.25
CA ARG A 262 16.75 22.26 -11.65
C ARG A 262 16.35 21.13 -12.60
N ARG A 263 16.68 19.88 -12.24
CA ARG A 263 16.31 18.68 -12.99
C ARG A 263 15.00 18.09 -12.49
N VAL A 264 14.87 17.96 -11.17
CA VAL A 264 13.70 17.35 -10.51
C VAL A 264 12.97 18.37 -9.63
N PRO A 265 11.83 18.94 -10.08
CA PRO A 265 11.16 20.02 -9.36
C PRO A 265 10.54 19.62 -8.02
N LYS A 266 10.38 18.32 -7.74
CA LYS A 266 9.89 17.81 -6.46
C LYS A 266 10.85 16.77 -5.90
N ILE A 267 11.30 16.96 -4.66
CA ILE A 267 12.31 16.10 -4.04
C ILE A 267 11.75 15.54 -2.73
N PHE A 268 11.91 14.24 -2.52
CA PHE A 268 11.61 13.57 -1.28
C PHE A 268 12.91 13.23 -0.55
N LEU A 269 12.98 13.51 0.75
CA LEU A 269 14.17 13.24 1.56
C LEU A 269 13.78 12.38 2.77
N SER A 270 14.34 11.17 2.88
CA SER A 270 14.18 10.34 4.06
C SER A 270 15.07 10.83 5.19
N SER A 271 14.52 11.08 6.37
CA SER A 271 15.32 11.49 7.54
C SER A 271 14.68 11.04 8.85
N HIS A 272 15.53 10.72 9.83
CA HIS A 272 15.13 10.63 11.23
C HIS A 272 15.11 12.04 11.83
N VAL A 273 14.07 12.40 12.57
CA VAL A 273 13.95 13.74 13.18
C VAL A 273 14.41 13.69 14.62
N ASP A 274 15.36 14.55 14.97
CA ASP A 274 15.82 14.74 16.35
C ASP A 274 16.12 16.22 16.63
N GLU A 275 16.41 16.55 17.90
CA GLU A 275 16.70 17.92 18.31
C GLU A 275 17.93 18.52 17.62
N LYS A 276 18.88 17.69 17.15
CA LYS A 276 20.12 18.14 16.52
C LYS A 276 19.88 18.60 15.09
N ASN A 277 18.98 17.92 14.36
CA ASN A 277 18.72 18.20 12.95
C ASN A 277 17.41 18.96 12.69
N ALA A 278 16.53 19.09 13.70
CA ALA A 278 15.22 19.74 13.57
C ALA A 278 15.27 21.13 12.93
N ALA A 279 16.26 21.97 13.29
CA ALA A 279 16.40 23.31 12.72
C ALA A 279 16.74 23.29 11.21
N LEU A 280 17.60 22.37 10.79
CA LEU A 280 17.98 22.22 9.38
C LEU A 280 16.84 21.59 8.56
N LEU A 281 16.12 20.62 9.13
CA LEU A 281 14.95 20.01 8.51
C LEU A 281 13.77 20.98 8.43
N SER A 282 13.60 21.86 9.42
CA SER A 282 12.54 22.89 9.43
C SER A 282 12.77 24.01 8.40
N SER A 283 13.99 24.14 7.90
CA SER A 283 14.37 25.17 6.91
C SER A 283 14.52 24.61 5.49
N VAL A 284 14.02 23.40 5.23
CA VAL A 284 14.05 22.85 3.87
C VAL A 284 13.15 23.67 2.93
N PRO A 285 13.52 23.81 1.65
CA PRO A 285 12.71 24.55 0.69
C PRO A 285 11.34 23.91 0.43
N PRO A 286 10.32 24.66 -0.03
CA PRO A 286 8.96 24.15 -0.25
C PRO A 286 8.83 23.01 -1.28
N TYR A 287 9.81 22.86 -2.17
CA TYR A 287 9.85 21.76 -3.14
C TYR A 287 10.31 20.43 -2.53
N VAL A 288 10.73 20.44 -1.26
CA VAL A 288 11.14 19.26 -0.50
C VAL A 288 9.96 18.75 0.34
N THR A 289 9.73 17.45 0.27
CA THR A 289 8.86 16.72 1.20
C THR A 289 9.72 15.78 2.04
N LEU A 290 9.59 15.82 3.36
CA LEU A 290 10.33 14.91 4.23
C LEU A 290 9.56 13.60 4.41
N CYS A 291 10.26 12.48 4.23
CA CYS A 291 9.76 11.16 4.55
C CYS A 291 10.30 10.76 5.93
N VAL A 292 9.42 10.67 6.92
CA VAL A 292 9.78 10.43 8.33
C VAL A 292 9.11 9.17 8.83
N GLU A 293 9.74 8.46 9.76
CA GLU A 293 9.16 7.23 10.32
C GLU A 293 7.87 7.54 11.11
N GLY A 294 6.81 6.78 10.84
CA GLY A 294 5.54 6.87 11.53
C GLY A 294 5.56 6.05 12.82
N CYS A 295 6.16 6.60 13.88
CA CYS A 295 6.26 5.93 15.18
C CYS A 295 5.55 6.71 16.30
N TYR A 296 5.35 6.04 17.44
CA TYR A 296 4.86 6.66 18.67
C TYR A 296 5.92 6.51 19.78
N PRO A 297 6.30 7.59 20.50
CA PRO A 297 5.83 8.97 20.35
C PRO A 297 6.28 9.62 19.02
N PHE A 298 5.41 10.45 18.44
CA PHE A 298 5.68 11.11 17.16
C PHE A 298 6.32 12.49 17.38
N GLU A 299 7.64 12.50 17.52
CA GLU A 299 8.42 13.70 17.87
C GLU A 299 8.45 14.76 16.76
N ALA A 300 8.29 14.35 15.49
CA ALA A 300 8.38 15.25 14.35
C ALA A 300 7.34 16.38 14.37
N ASP A 301 6.12 16.13 14.86
CA ASP A 301 5.05 17.14 15.03
C ASP A 301 5.43 18.25 16.01
N ARG A 302 6.31 17.95 16.98
CA ARG A 302 6.79 18.92 17.97
C ARG A 302 8.03 19.68 17.50
N LEU A 303 8.93 18.98 16.80
CA LEU A 303 10.26 19.49 16.47
C LEU A 303 10.30 20.24 15.13
N LEU A 304 9.42 19.90 14.18
CA LEU A 304 9.44 20.50 12.84
C LEU A 304 8.51 21.70 12.71
N SER A 305 8.90 22.62 11.83
CA SER A 305 8.02 23.70 11.39
C SER A 305 6.76 23.15 10.71
N PRO A 306 5.55 23.66 11.03
CA PRO A 306 4.29 23.24 10.39
C PRO A 306 4.23 23.47 8.87
N ARG A 307 5.19 24.23 8.31
CA ARG A 307 5.30 24.50 6.87
C ARG A 307 5.97 23.36 6.10
N VAL A 308 6.63 22.44 6.79
CA VAL A 308 7.32 21.32 6.16
C VAL A 308 6.29 20.24 5.84
N SER A 309 6.27 19.80 4.59
CA SER A 309 5.37 18.72 4.15
C SER A 309 5.96 17.37 4.51
N LEU A 310 5.15 16.52 5.13
CA LEU A 310 5.57 15.24 5.66
C LEU A 310 4.88 14.08 4.93
N VAL A 311 5.62 12.99 4.76
CA VAL A 311 5.11 11.67 4.41
C VAL A 311 5.54 10.71 5.50
N LEU A 312 4.58 9.95 6.04
CA LEU A 312 4.85 8.96 7.08
C LEU A 312 5.27 7.65 6.45
N LYS A 313 6.44 7.13 6.85
CA LYS A 313 6.95 5.82 6.45
C LYS A 313 6.53 4.77 7.46
N PHE A 314 6.11 3.60 6.97
CA PHE A 314 5.82 2.43 7.78
C PHE A 314 6.38 1.19 7.08
N SER A 315 7.05 0.32 7.80
CA SER A 315 7.47 -0.98 7.26
C SER A 315 6.27 -1.94 7.07
N THR A 316 6.34 -2.80 6.05
CA THR A 316 5.34 -3.85 5.81
C THR A 316 5.31 -4.90 6.92
N GLY A 317 6.47 -5.23 7.50
CA GLY A 317 6.66 -6.16 8.63
C GLY A 317 7.35 -5.51 9.81
N ASP A 318 7.42 -6.21 10.94
CA ASP A 318 8.21 -5.78 12.08
C ASP A 318 9.65 -6.29 11.95
N ASP A 319 10.61 -5.54 12.48
CA ASP A 319 12.03 -5.92 12.38
C ASP A 319 12.27 -7.29 13.00
N GLY A 320 12.90 -8.17 12.23
CA GLY A 320 13.18 -9.55 12.65
C GLY A 320 12.03 -10.54 12.48
N TYR A 321 10.90 -10.13 11.89
CA TYR A 321 9.78 -11.00 11.57
C TYR A 321 9.73 -11.33 10.07
N LEU A 322 9.38 -12.57 9.74
CA LEU A 322 9.16 -13.02 8.37
C LEU A 322 7.87 -12.47 7.76
N CYS A 323 6.83 -12.35 8.59
CA CYS A 323 5.52 -11.88 8.17
C CYS A 323 4.89 -10.98 9.24
N ALA A 324 4.19 -9.93 8.81
CA ALA A 324 3.44 -9.09 9.72
C ALA A 324 2.25 -9.85 10.33
N ALA A 325 2.08 -9.76 11.64
CA ALA A 325 0.82 -10.18 12.25
C ALA A 325 -0.31 -9.19 11.88
N PRO A 326 -1.55 -9.67 11.63
CA PRO A 326 -2.68 -8.79 11.34
C PRO A 326 -2.89 -7.69 12.38
N ASP A 327 -2.66 -7.98 13.66
CA ASP A 327 -2.75 -6.98 14.73
C ASP A 327 -1.68 -5.89 14.61
N SER A 328 -0.47 -6.25 14.18
CA SER A 328 0.61 -5.28 13.94
C SER A 328 0.26 -4.39 12.74
N THR A 329 -0.17 -5.01 11.64
CA THR A 329 -0.66 -4.31 10.45
C THR A 329 -1.79 -3.34 10.80
N ALA A 330 -2.77 -3.78 11.59
CA ALA A 330 -3.89 -2.96 12.04
C ALA A 330 -3.42 -1.75 12.88
N LYS A 331 -2.52 -1.99 13.83
CA LYS A 331 -1.95 -0.94 14.69
C LYS A 331 -1.19 0.11 13.88
N LYS A 332 -0.35 -0.30 12.92
CA LYS A 332 0.37 0.62 12.03
C LYS A 332 -0.59 1.45 11.18
N ALA A 333 -1.63 0.81 10.63
CA ALA A 333 -2.65 1.52 9.85
C ALA A 333 -3.43 2.53 10.72
N MET A 334 -3.86 2.17 11.93
CA MET A 334 -4.50 3.11 12.85
C MET A 334 -3.56 4.25 13.27
N LEU A 335 -2.27 3.96 13.47
CA LEU A 335 -1.28 4.99 13.75
C LEU A 335 -1.12 5.95 12.57
N ALA A 336 -1.08 5.44 11.34
CA ALA A 336 -1.07 6.25 10.12
C ALA A 336 -2.28 7.21 10.03
N ALA A 337 -3.49 6.73 10.32
CA ALA A 337 -4.68 7.59 10.36
C ALA A 337 -4.51 8.74 11.36
N ARG A 338 -4.14 8.40 12.60
CA ARG A 338 -3.99 9.36 13.71
C ARG A 338 -2.87 10.37 13.48
N LEU A 339 -1.71 9.90 13.02
CA LEU A 339 -0.58 10.79 12.73
C LEU A 339 -0.84 11.63 11.48
N GLY A 340 -1.66 11.15 10.54
CA GLY A 340 -2.10 11.93 9.40
C GLY A 340 -2.85 13.21 9.80
N GLU A 341 -3.56 13.22 10.92
CA GLU A 341 -4.28 14.41 11.41
C GLU A 341 -3.33 15.51 11.95
N LYS A 342 -2.03 15.20 12.08
CA LYS A 342 -1.00 16.16 12.48
C LYS A 342 -0.63 17.12 11.36
N CYS A 343 0.08 18.19 11.71
CA CYS A 343 0.31 19.30 10.79
C CYS A 343 1.05 18.86 9.52
N ASN A 344 0.44 19.14 8.37
CA ASN A 344 1.00 19.04 7.01
C ASN A 344 1.51 17.64 6.59
N VAL A 345 0.88 16.57 7.11
CA VAL A 345 1.09 15.20 6.60
C VAL A 345 0.28 14.98 5.32
N LEU A 346 0.98 14.74 4.21
CA LEU A 346 0.39 14.50 2.89
C LEU A 346 -0.20 13.10 2.75
N GLY A 347 0.30 12.14 3.53
CA GLY A 347 -0.15 10.75 3.53
C GLY A 347 0.96 9.79 3.92
N THR A 348 0.90 8.57 3.40
CA THR A 348 1.74 7.45 3.86
C THR A 348 2.53 6.80 2.74
N MET A 349 3.67 6.25 3.14
CA MET A 349 4.54 5.39 2.34
C MET A 349 4.75 4.08 3.08
N VAL A 350 4.40 2.97 2.46
CA VAL A 350 4.60 1.64 3.04
C VAL A 350 5.83 1.01 2.41
N CYS A 351 6.80 0.66 3.24
CA CYS A 351 8.12 0.22 2.84
C CYS A 351 8.25 -1.30 2.96
N ASP A 352 8.37 -1.96 1.82
CA ASP A 352 8.83 -3.35 1.73
C ASP A 352 10.36 -3.32 1.71
N LEU A 353 10.92 -3.25 2.92
CA LEU A 353 12.35 -3.07 3.17
C LEU A 353 13.12 -4.36 2.92
N SER A 354 14.34 -4.22 2.44
CA SER A 354 15.27 -5.35 2.38
C SER A 354 15.82 -5.64 3.77
N THR A 355 15.83 -6.92 4.16
CA THR A 355 16.46 -7.38 5.40
C THR A 355 17.91 -7.84 5.19
N GLY A 356 18.44 -7.73 3.96
CA GLY A 356 19.75 -8.25 3.58
C GLY A 356 19.82 -9.78 3.40
N CYS A 357 18.77 -10.51 3.79
CA CYS A 357 18.62 -11.96 3.59
C CYS A 357 17.18 -12.26 3.15
N GLU A 358 16.84 -12.02 1.89
CA GLU A 358 15.47 -12.23 1.43
C GLU A 358 15.21 -13.69 1.04
N ALA A 359 14.65 -14.45 1.99
CA ALA A 359 13.92 -15.69 1.69
C ALA A 359 12.42 -15.44 1.42
N MET A 360 11.93 -14.23 1.71
CA MET A 360 10.48 -13.97 1.79
C MET A 360 9.87 -13.49 0.47
N PRO A 361 8.80 -14.13 -0.01
CA PRO A 361 8.12 -13.71 -1.23
C PRO A 361 7.39 -12.37 -1.01
N PRO A 362 7.35 -11.47 -2.02
CA PRO A 362 6.67 -10.18 -1.91
C PRO A 362 5.19 -10.27 -1.53
N SER A 363 4.53 -11.40 -1.82
CA SER A 363 3.12 -11.64 -1.52
C SER A 363 2.79 -11.52 -0.03
N LEU A 364 3.73 -11.78 0.88
CA LEU A 364 3.50 -11.65 2.32
C LEU A 364 3.34 -10.20 2.77
N SER A 365 3.82 -9.25 1.98
CA SER A 365 3.66 -7.82 2.28
C SER A 365 2.28 -7.28 1.88
N TYR A 366 1.51 -7.99 1.04
CA TYR A 366 0.33 -7.45 0.38
C TYR A 366 -0.77 -7.02 1.35
N MET A 367 -0.99 -7.78 2.43
CA MET A 367 -1.99 -7.40 3.45
C MET A 367 -1.60 -6.09 4.14
N SER A 368 -0.33 -5.89 4.45
CA SER A 368 0.17 -4.64 5.03
C SER A 368 0.10 -3.47 4.07
N LEU A 369 0.49 -3.68 2.80
CA LEU A 369 0.37 -2.67 1.74
C LEU A 369 -1.09 -2.22 1.58
N LEU A 370 -2.00 -3.18 1.44
CA LEU A 370 -3.44 -2.94 1.28
C LEU A 370 -4.05 -2.19 2.47
N SER A 371 -3.63 -2.52 3.70
CA SER A 371 -4.13 -1.87 4.91
C SER A 371 -3.80 -0.38 4.96
N ALA A 372 -2.56 -0.04 4.64
CA ALA A 372 -2.13 1.35 4.66
C ALA A 372 -2.69 2.14 3.47
N LEU A 373 -2.82 1.52 2.28
CA LEU A 373 -3.56 2.14 1.17
C LEU A 373 -5.03 2.39 1.52
N GLY A 374 -5.68 1.40 2.14
CA GLY A 374 -7.07 1.47 2.57
C GLY A 374 -7.31 2.60 3.58
N VAL A 375 -6.46 2.71 4.60
CA VAL A 375 -6.57 3.79 5.60
C VAL A 375 -6.21 5.17 5.04
N ALA A 376 -5.26 5.25 4.12
CA ALA A 376 -4.95 6.52 3.45
C ALA A 376 -6.07 6.97 2.49
N TRP A 377 -6.89 6.02 2.01
CA TRP A 377 -8.10 6.32 1.26
C TRP A 377 -9.27 6.68 2.18
N ASN A 378 -9.51 5.88 3.23
CA ASN A 378 -10.56 6.08 4.22
C ASN A 378 -10.01 5.85 5.64
N SER A 379 -9.67 6.95 6.31
CA SER A 379 -9.11 6.98 7.65
C SER A 379 -10.09 6.60 8.75
N SER A 380 -11.40 6.63 8.45
CA SER A 380 -12.48 6.22 9.36
C SER A 380 -12.77 4.71 9.33
N CYS A 381 -12.02 3.94 8.55
CA CYS A 381 -12.21 2.50 8.42
C CYS A 381 -12.09 1.78 9.77
N ASP A 382 -13.07 0.92 10.09
CA ASP A 382 -13.00 0.03 11.25
C ASP A 382 -11.96 -1.07 10.99
N MET A 383 -10.72 -0.81 11.44
CA MET A 383 -9.61 -1.72 11.22
C MET A 383 -9.81 -3.09 11.84
N LYS A 384 -10.65 -3.26 12.87
CA LYS A 384 -10.93 -4.60 13.42
C LYS A 384 -11.71 -5.44 12.41
N LYS A 385 -12.75 -4.85 11.81
CA LYS A 385 -13.52 -5.50 10.74
C LYS A 385 -12.67 -5.67 9.48
N PHE A 386 -11.92 -4.65 9.10
CA PHE A 386 -11.08 -4.69 7.91
C PHE A 386 -10.01 -5.78 8.01
N SER A 387 -9.30 -5.90 9.14
CA SER A 387 -8.27 -6.92 9.34
C SER A 387 -8.80 -8.35 9.31
N PHE A 388 -10.06 -8.58 9.70
CA PHE A 388 -10.71 -9.87 9.52
C PHE A 388 -10.91 -10.22 8.04
N LEU A 389 -11.26 -9.22 7.21
CA LEU A 389 -11.51 -9.41 5.77
C LEU A 389 -10.25 -9.36 4.91
N GLN A 390 -9.11 -8.92 5.45
CA GLN A 390 -7.87 -8.72 4.70
C GLN A 390 -7.44 -9.91 3.83
N PRO A 391 -7.50 -11.18 4.30
CA PRO A 391 -7.13 -12.31 3.47
C PRO A 391 -7.96 -12.39 2.18
N ALA A 392 -9.28 -12.27 2.31
CA ALA A 392 -10.20 -12.29 1.18
C ALA A 392 -10.00 -11.09 0.26
N ILE A 393 -9.85 -9.88 0.82
CA ILE A 393 -9.63 -8.65 0.04
C ILE A 393 -8.30 -8.74 -0.73
N ALA A 394 -7.24 -9.24 -0.11
CA ALA A 394 -5.94 -9.43 -0.75
C ALA A 394 -6.02 -10.44 -1.91
N ALA A 395 -6.71 -11.56 -1.72
CA ALA A 395 -6.95 -12.54 -2.78
C ALA A 395 -7.72 -11.94 -3.96
N HIS A 396 -8.91 -11.41 -3.70
CA HIS A 396 -9.82 -10.93 -4.74
C HIS A 396 -9.35 -9.68 -5.48
N HIS A 397 -8.56 -8.82 -4.82
CA HIS A 397 -8.27 -7.47 -5.34
C HIS A 397 -6.78 -7.17 -5.52
N VAL A 398 -5.87 -7.91 -4.87
CA VAL A 398 -4.43 -7.81 -5.14
C VAL A 398 -3.99 -8.92 -6.08
N LEU A 399 -4.33 -10.18 -5.81
CA LEU A 399 -4.00 -11.28 -6.73
C LEU A 399 -4.98 -11.42 -7.88
N MET A 400 -6.15 -10.80 -7.78
CA MET A 400 -7.25 -10.94 -8.73
C MET A 400 -7.76 -12.39 -8.84
N ASP A 401 -7.62 -13.16 -7.75
CA ASP A 401 -7.96 -14.57 -7.66
C ASP A 401 -8.52 -14.84 -6.25
N GLY A 402 -9.84 -15.04 -6.16
CA GLY A 402 -10.53 -15.26 -4.90
C GLY A 402 -10.24 -16.62 -4.24
N ASP A 403 -9.86 -17.62 -5.04
CA ASP A 403 -9.56 -18.98 -4.57
C ASP A 403 -8.28 -19.01 -3.73
N MET A 404 -7.45 -17.98 -3.84
CA MET A 404 -6.22 -17.79 -3.08
C MET A 404 -6.44 -17.17 -1.68
N THR A 405 -7.68 -17.08 -1.20
CA THR A 405 -7.96 -16.57 0.16
C THR A 405 -7.20 -17.35 1.24
N ALA A 406 -7.16 -18.68 1.12
CA ALA A 406 -6.45 -19.56 2.05
C ALA A 406 -4.96 -19.22 2.18
N LEU A 407 -4.30 -18.78 1.09
CA LEU A 407 -2.89 -18.37 1.12
C LEU A 407 -2.68 -17.23 2.13
N PHE A 408 -3.55 -16.22 2.11
CA PHE A 408 -3.42 -15.06 2.98
C PHE A 408 -3.86 -15.37 4.43
N GLU A 409 -4.79 -16.30 4.62
CA GLU A 409 -5.13 -16.80 5.96
C GLU A 409 -3.94 -17.51 6.61
N GLN A 410 -3.19 -18.30 5.83
CA GLN A 410 -1.95 -18.93 6.29
C GLN A 410 -0.87 -17.89 6.57
N ALA A 411 -0.69 -16.89 5.70
CA ALA A 411 0.25 -15.79 5.94
C ALA A 411 -0.07 -15.03 7.24
N ALA A 412 -1.34 -14.74 7.49
CA ALA A 412 -1.83 -14.10 8.71
C ALA A 412 -1.57 -14.98 9.95
N THR A 413 -1.76 -16.29 9.81
CA THR A 413 -1.51 -17.26 10.89
C THR A 413 -0.03 -17.36 11.21
N LEU A 414 0.84 -17.42 10.19
CA LEU A 414 2.28 -17.41 10.35
C LEU A 414 2.75 -16.18 11.13
N GLY A 415 2.28 -14.98 10.73
CA GLY A 415 2.60 -13.75 11.45
C GLY A 415 2.17 -13.81 12.92
N ARG A 416 0.96 -14.29 13.23
CA ARG A 416 0.49 -14.45 14.62
C ARG A 416 1.39 -15.41 15.41
N VAL A 417 1.69 -16.58 14.86
CA VAL A 417 2.50 -17.60 15.53
C VAL A 417 3.90 -17.06 15.81
N GLU A 418 4.53 -16.42 14.83
CA GLU A 418 5.86 -15.85 14.97
C GLU A 418 5.91 -14.77 16.08
N HIS A 419 4.88 -13.92 16.15
CA HIS A 419 4.76 -12.90 17.19
C HIS A 419 4.59 -13.51 18.59
N GLU A 420 3.76 -14.53 18.75
CA GLU A 420 3.58 -15.21 20.04
C GLU A 420 4.81 -16.00 20.47
N LEU A 421 5.47 -16.71 19.54
CA LEU A 421 6.74 -17.39 19.81
C LEU A 421 7.81 -16.39 20.25
N THR A 422 7.92 -15.24 19.58
CA THR A 422 8.89 -14.21 19.96
C THR A 422 8.59 -13.64 21.35
N LYS A 423 7.32 -13.35 21.68
CA LYS A 423 6.93 -12.90 23.03
C LYS A 423 7.26 -13.94 24.10
N PHE A 424 7.05 -15.23 23.79
CA PHE A 424 7.38 -16.34 24.68
C PHE A 424 8.90 -16.42 24.90
N SER A 425 9.69 -16.43 23.82
CA SER A 425 11.16 -16.49 23.88
C SER A 425 11.77 -15.29 24.61
N CYS A 426 11.17 -14.10 24.49
CA CYS A 426 11.60 -12.90 25.21
C CYS A 426 11.12 -12.86 26.68
N GLY A 427 10.38 -13.87 27.17
CA GLY A 427 9.87 -13.91 28.54
C GLY A 427 8.77 -12.89 28.85
N ILE A 428 8.14 -12.33 27.81
CA ILE A 428 7.05 -11.34 27.91
C ILE A 428 5.70 -12.04 28.15
N TRP A 429 5.59 -13.31 27.77
CA TRP A 429 4.39 -14.11 27.97
C TRP A 429 4.24 -14.56 29.42
N ARG A 430 3.11 -14.20 30.06
CA ARG A 430 2.64 -14.84 31.30
C ARG A 430 1.41 -15.68 30.97
N PRO A 431 1.35 -16.96 31.39
CA PRO A 431 0.08 -17.67 31.38
C PRO A 431 -0.91 -16.91 32.26
N PRO A 432 -2.21 -16.85 31.90
CA PRO A 432 -3.22 -16.38 32.82
C PRO A 432 -3.18 -17.30 34.05
N ALA A 433 -2.76 -16.77 35.19
CA ALA A 433 -2.73 -17.52 36.43
C ALA A 433 -4.18 -17.93 36.74
N ALA A 434 -4.42 -19.25 36.79
CA ALA A 434 -5.65 -19.78 37.37
C ALA A 434 -5.71 -19.27 38.82
N ASN A 435 -6.62 -18.33 39.08
CA ASN A 435 -6.88 -17.64 40.35
C ASN A 435 -6.10 -16.34 40.62
N SER A 436 -6.36 -15.28 39.85
CA SER A 436 -6.18 -13.92 40.40
C SER A 436 -7.40 -13.06 40.10
N SER A 437 -8.00 -12.54 41.17
CA SER A 437 -9.13 -11.61 41.13
C SER A 437 -8.70 -10.29 40.50
N ILE A 438 -9.55 -9.78 39.62
CA ILE A 438 -9.43 -8.47 38.99
C ILE A 438 -9.27 -7.42 40.09
N SER A 439 -8.18 -6.66 40.04
CA SER A 439 -8.10 -5.34 40.66
C SER A 439 -7.95 -4.32 39.54
N GLU A 440 -8.95 -3.46 39.43
CA GLU A 440 -8.89 -2.19 38.72
C GLU A 440 -7.97 -1.28 39.53
N ASP A 441 -6.73 -1.10 39.08
CA ASP A 441 -6.05 0.19 39.13
C ASP A 441 -4.70 0.08 38.41
N GLY A 442 -4.50 0.98 37.46
CA GLY A 442 -3.28 1.10 36.68
C GLY A 442 -2.18 1.76 37.49
N GLU A 443 -1.01 1.14 37.53
CA GLU A 443 0.29 1.80 37.51
C GLU A 443 1.38 0.77 37.19
N ILE A 444 2.14 1.02 36.13
CA ILE A 444 3.32 0.21 35.77
C ILE A 444 4.51 0.81 36.54
N SER A 445 4.76 0.34 37.75
CA SER A 445 5.98 0.65 38.48
C SER A 445 7.00 -0.49 38.35
N GLY A 446 8.06 -0.22 37.59
CA GLY A 446 9.43 -0.74 37.76
C GLY A 446 9.68 -2.22 37.45
N PHE A 447 10.59 -2.50 36.51
CA PHE A 447 11.74 -3.37 36.72
C PHE A 447 12.73 -3.31 35.55
N GLY A 448 14.00 -3.05 35.89
CA GLY A 448 15.16 -3.72 35.27
C GLY A 448 15.66 -3.24 33.91
N LEU A 449 16.66 -2.36 33.94
CA LEU A 449 17.61 -2.10 32.86
C LEU A 449 18.23 -3.41 32.35
N ASN A 450 17.71 -3.95 31.25
CA ASN A 450 18.45 -4.68 30.22
C ASN A 450 17.52 -4.90 29.02
N LYS A 451 17.36 -3.86 28.18
CA LYS A 451 16.82 -4.01 26.82
C LYS A 451 17.83 -4.83 26.01
N LYS A 452 17.80 -6.16 26.11
CA LYS A 452 18.26 -6.97 24.98
C LYS A 452 17.27 -6.70 23.85
N MET A 453 17.76 -6.16 22.73
CA MET A 453 16.96 -6.04 21.51
C MET A 453 16.38 -7.42 21.17
N PRO A 454 15.15 -7.50 20.64
CA PRO A 454 14.60 -8.77 20.18
C PRO A 454 15.55 -9.32 19.11
N ILE A 455 16.26 -10.39 19.44
CA ILE A 455 17.00 -11.19 18.47
C ILE A 455 15.95 -12.09 17.85
N SER A 456 15.68 -11.87 16.56
CA SER A 456 14.88 -12.79 15.76
C SER A 456 15.45 -14.19 15.92
N VAL A 457 14.58 -15.18 16.16
CA VAL A 457 14.95 -16.60 16.29
C VAL A 457 15.73 -17.09 15.05
N PHE A 458 15.62 -16.40 13.91
CA PHE A 458 16.36 -16.71 12.70
C PHE A 458 17.83 -16.26 12.69
N VAL A 459 18.23 -15.26 13.50
CA VAL A 459 19.65 -14.85 13.58
C VAL A 459 20.51 -15.93 14.25
N GLU A 460 19.91 -16.85 15.01
CA GLU A 460 20.63 -18.01 15.56
C GLU A 460 20.67 -19.23 14.62
N MET A 461 19.90 -19.24 13.53
CA MET A 461 19.83 -20.38 12.60
C MET A 461 20.75 -20.26 11.36
N ILE A 462 21.41 -19.11 11.17
CA ILE A 462 22.44 -18.87 10.15
C ILE A 462 23.79 -18.79 10.85
#